data_AF-A0A7Z9C2P5-F1
#
_entry.id   AF-A0A7Z9C2P5-F1
#
_cell.length_a   1.000
_cell.length_b   1.000
_cell.length_c   1.000
_cell.angle_alpha   90.00
_cell.angle_beta   90.00
_cell.angle_gamma   90.00
#
_symmetry.space_group_name_H-M   'P 1'
#
loop_
_entity.id
_entity.type
_entity.pdbx_description
1 polymer ?
#
loop_
_entity_poly.entity_id
_entity_poly.type
_entity_poly.pdbx_seq_one_letter_code
_entity_poly.pdbx_strand_id
1 'polypeptide(L)'
;MTKFYHIDIWGSREDKYSYLNENDFTTIEWKEIFPTSPFYLFIPQNQDLLAEYNKSWKITDIFPVNSVGIVTARDNFAIAFDPDILRKRIEDFRNFNINDDVIAKKYEINDTHAWKIKNSRQSLANNPEWEKYFTYCLYRPFDRRNYYHHDNLVERPRNEVMRHLLAGNNIAIYTCRQIISDSWQHSLVTNNLTDDCYVSNNNRQ
;
A
#
# COMPACT_ATOMS: atom_id res chain seq x y z
N MET A 1 28.24 28.55 -8.91
CA MET A 1 27.29 27.64 -9.57
C MET A 1 27.50 26.28 -8.95
N THR A 2 26.48 25.68 -8.31
CA THR A 2 26.61 24.40 -7.62
C THR A 2 26.57 23.26 -8.65
N LYS A 3 27.47 22.30 -8.54
CA LYS A 3 27.53 21.12 -9.42
C LYS A 3 27.17 19.87 -8.63
N PHE A 4 26.48 18.93 -9.29
CA PHE A 4 26.09 17.65 -8.71
C PHE A 4 26.67 16.53 -9.56
N TYR A 5 27.18 15.51 -8.89
CA TYR A 5 27.89 14.40 -9.50
C TYR A 5 27.32 13.10 -8.97
N HIS A 6 27.22 12.09 -9.83
CA HIS A 6 26.59 10.81 -9.54
C HIS A 6 27.38 9.65 -10.15
N ILE A 7 27.31 8.48 -9.49
CA ILE A 7 27.73 7.19 -10.05
C ILE A 7 26.79 6.11 -9.51
N ASP A 8 26.43 5.15 -10.36
CA ASP A 8 25.79 3.90 -9.93
C ASP A 8 26.77 2.75 -10.02
N ILE A 9 26.96 2.03 -8.92
CA ILE A 9 27.81 0.84 -8.85
C ILE A 9 26.91 -0.39 -8.77
N TRP A 10 26.87 -1.15 -9.85
CA TRP A 10 26.12 -2.40 -10.00
C TRP A 10 27.07 -3.60 -9.89
N GLY A 11 26.51 -4.79 -9.64
CA GLY A 11 27.29 -6.03 -9.52
C GLY A 11 27.08 -6.74 -8.19
N SER A 12 27.84 -7.81 -7.98
CA SER A 12 27.84 -8.55 -6.72
C SER A 12 28.39 -7.71 -5.57
N ARG A 13 28.24 -8.19 -4.34
CA ARG A 13 28.82 -7.51 -3.18
C ARG A 13 30.35 -7.46 -3.30
N GLU A 14 30.94 -8.54 -3.76
CA GLU A 14 32.38 -8.71 -3.97
C GLU A 14 32.89 -7.73 -5.03
N ASP A 15 32.22 -7.61 -6.18
CA ASP A 15 32.60 -6.67 -7.24
C ASP A 15 32.55 -5.22 -6.75
N LYS A 16 31.50 -4.87 -5.98
CA LYS A 16 31.37 -3.53 -5.39
C LYS A 16 32.50 -3.23 -4.41
N TYR A 17 32.94 -4.21 -3.63
CA TYR A 17 34.08 -4.04 -2.72
C TYR A 17 35.39 -3.89 -3.45
N SER A 18 35.66 -4.70 -4.48
CA SER A 18 36.86 -4.55 -5.31
C SER A 18 36.88 -3.17 -5.97
N TYR A 19 35.77 -2.75 -6.59
CA TYR A 19 35.65 -1.43 -7.22
C TYR A 19 35.94 -0.29 -6.24
N LEU A 20 35.35 -0.32 -5.04
CA LEU A 20 35.53 0.73 -4.03
C LEU A 20 36.90 0.71 -3.34
N ASN A 21 37.62 -0.42 -3.36
CA ASN A 21 38.99 -0.48 -2.86
C ASN A 21 40.01 0.00 -3.89
N GLU A 22 39.73 -0.21 -5.18
CA GLU A 22 40.59 0.20 -6.29
C GLU A 22 40.37 1.66 -6.71
N ASN A 23 39.25 2.27 -6.32
CA ASN A 23 38.90 3.63 -6.69
C ASN A 23 38.66 4.53 -5.48
N ASP A 24 38.98 5.81 -5.64
CA ASP A 24 38.68 6.85 -4.66
C ASP A 24 37.91 8.01 -5.31
N PHE A 25 37.68 9.07 -4.54
CA PHE A 25 36.93 10.24 -5.00
C PHE A 25 37.52 10.89 -6.27
N THR A 26 38.83 10.79 -6.49
CA THR A 26 39.54 11.38 -7.62
C THR A 26 39.66 10.46 -8.82
N THR A 27 39.60 9.14 -8.63
CA THR A 27 39.68 8.16 -9.73
C THR A 27 38.32 7.79 -10.30
N ILE A 28 37.24 7.96 -9.52
CA ILE A 28 35.88 7.69 -10.00
C ILE A 28 35.52 8.62 -11.16
N GLU A 29 35.03 8.05 -12.25
CA GLU A 29 34.44 8.79 -13.36
C GLU A 29 33.02 9.25 -13.00
N TRP A 30 32.96 10.42 -12.38
CA TRP A 30 31.69 11.04 -11.99
C TRP A 30 30.87 11.51 -13.18
N LYS A 31 29.58 11.16 -13.19
CA LYS A 31 28.61 11.72 -14.13
C LYS A 31 28.00 12.99 -13.55
N GLU A 32 28.23 14.14 -14.18
CA GLU A 32 27.54 15.37 -13.80
C GLU A 32 26.03 15.24 -14.07
N ILE A 33 25.21 15.63 -13.10
CA ILE A 33 23.76 15.62 -13.18
C ILE A 33 23.19 17.01 -12.88
N PHE A 34 21.99 17.25 -13.38
CA PHE A 34 21.31 18.53 -13.23
C PHE A 34 19.94 18.30 -12.58
N PRO A 35 19.87 18.18 -11.24
CA PRO A 35 18.60 18.03 -10.52
C PRO A 35 17.67 19.22 -10.81
N THR A 36 16.49 18.93 -11.31
CA THR A 36 15.49 19.94 -11.70
C THR A 36 14.23 19.84 -10.85
N SER A 37 13.55 20.98 -10.69
CA SER A 37 12.22 21.06 -10.06
C SER A 37 11.22 20.16 -10.80
N PRO A 38 10.23 19.57 -10.10
CA PRO A 38 9.93 19.74 -8.67
C PRO A 38 10.64 18.75 -7.74
N PHE A 39 11.24 17.69 -8.28
CA PHE A 39 11.69 16.56 -7.48
C PHE A 39 13.17 16.63 -7.10
N TYR A 40 13.98 17.38 -7.86
CA TYR A 40 15.43 17.47 -7.67
C TYR A 40 16.08 16.09 -7.54
N LEU A 41 15.77 15.19 -8.48
CA LEU A 41 16.26 13.82 -8.45
C LEU A 41 17.79 13.80 -8.61
N PHE A 42 18.48 13.17 -7.65
CA PHE A 42 19.93 12.96 -7.68
C PHE A 42 20.31 11.68 -8.42
N ILE A 43 19.66 11.44 -9.55
CA ILE A 43 19.94 10.31 -10.44
C ILE A 43 19.93 10.81 -11.89
N PRO A 44 20.62 10.13 -12.81
CA PRO A 44 20.54 10.46 -14.23
C PRO A 44 19.10 10.34 -14.71
N GLN A 45 18.66 11.28 -15.54
CA GLN A 45 17.33 11.30 -16.14
C GLN A 45 17.48 11.39 -17.65
N ASN A 46 16.74 10.56 -18.39
CA ASN A 46 16.49 10.83 -19.80
C ASN A 46 15.41 11.93 -19.87
N GLN A 47 15.73 13.06 -20.49
CA GLN A 47 14.83 14.19 -20.64
C GLN A 47 14.39 14.44 -22.09
N ASP A 48 14.74 13.54 -23.03
CA ASP A 48 14.55 13.72 -24.47
C ASP A 48 13.08 13.98 -24.83
N LEU A 49 12.15 13.34 -24.11
CA LEU A 49 10.70 13.46 -24.30
C LEU A 49 9.99 14.19 -23.15
N LEU A 50 10.74 14.82 -22.23
CA LEU A 50 10.16 15.44 -21.04
C LEU A 50 9.21 16.59 -21.38
N ALA A 51 9.55 17.39 -22.40
CA ALA A 51 8.71 18.50 -22.85
C ALA A 51 7.39 18.04 -23.47
N GLU A 52 7.37 16.87 -24.13
CA GLU A 52 6.15 16.25 -24.64
C GLU A 52 5.33 15.64 -23.49
N TYR A 53 5.97 14.87 -22.60
CA TYR A 53 5.34 14.28 -21.43
C TYR A 53 4.62 15.33 -20.57
N ASN A 54 5.26 16.47 -20.31
CA ASN A 54 4.71 17.55 -19.50
C ASN A 54 3.50 18.27 -20.14
N LYS A 55 3.22 18.06 -21.43
CA LYS A 55 1.98 18.55 -22.07
C LYS A 55 0.79 17.64 -21.79
N SER A 56 1.03 16.39 -21.38
CA SER A 56 -0.02 15.42 -21.05
C SER A 56 -0.64 15.71 -19.68
N TRP A 57 -1.85 15.20 -19.46
CA TRP A 57 -2.54 15.33 -18.19
C TRP A 57 -1.90 14.47 -17.10
N LYS A 58 -1.84 15.01 -15.88
CA LYS A 58 -1.48 14.20 -14.72
C LYS A 58 -2.64 13.27 -14.39
N ILE A 59 -2.32 12.03 -14.01
CA ILE A 59 -3.34 11.05 -13.59
C ILE A 59 -4.19 11.56 -12.42
N THR A 60 -3.60 12.36 -11.53
CA THR A 60 -4.29 12.98 -10.39
C THR A 60 -5.24 14.09 -10.80
N ASP A 61 -5.03 14.71 -11.97
CA ASP A 61 -5.93 15.73 -12.49
C ASP A 61 -7.12 15.08 -13.22
N ILE A 62 -6.89 13.92 -13.86
CA ILE A 62 -7.96 13.09 -14.44
C ILE A 62 -8.80 12.42 -13.34
N PHE A 63 -8.17 11.93 -12.28
CA PHE A 63 -8.80 11.26 -11.14
C PHE A 63 -8.59 12.06 -9.85
N PRO A 64 -9.38 13.12 -9.60
CA PRO A 64 -9.19 14.02 -8.45
C PRO A 64 -9.47 13.34 -7.10
N VAL A 65 -10.29 12.27 -7.10
CA VAL A 65 -10.53 11.43 -5.93
C VAL A 65 -9.73 10.15 -6.11
N ASN A 66 -8.61 10.04 -5.41
CA ASN A 66 -7.72 8.89 -5.45
C ASN A 66 -7.12 8.59 -4.07
N SER A 67 -6.74 7.33 -3.87
CA SER A 67 -6.07 6.85 -2.66
C SER A 67 -5.30 5.57 -3.01
N VAL A 68 -4.43 5.15 -2.10
CA VAL A 68 -3.97 3.76 -2.05
C VAL A 68 -5.13 2.81 -1.74
N GLY A 69 -4.90 1.51 -1.89
CA GLY A 69 -5.83 0.48 -1.42
C GLY A 69 -6.05 0.47 0.09
N ILE A 70 -6.89 -0.45 0.52
CA ILE A 70 -7.22 -0.67 1.93
C ILE A 70 -5.97 -1.15 2.67
N VAL A 71 -5.78 -0.64 3.88
CA VAL A 71 -4.75 -1.12 4.80
C VAL A 71 -5.43 -1.61 6.07
N THR A 72 -5.40 -2.91 6.34
CA THR A 72 -6.03 -3.43 7.56
C THR A 72 -5.08 -3.38 8.76
N ALA A 73 -3.77 -3.53 8.53
CA ALA A 73 -2.73 -3.76 9.53
C ALA A 73 -2.92 -5.02 10.42
N ARG A 74 -3.88 -5.86 10.05
CA ARG A 74 -4.24 -7.12 10.74
C ARG A 74 -4.98 -8.04 9.77
N ASP A 75 -4.36 -8.31 8.63
CA ASP A 75 -5.00 -9.02 7.50
C ASP A 75 -5.57 -10.35 7.94
N ASN A 76 -4.79 -11.12 8.73
CA ASN A 76 -5.21 -12.41 9.26
C ASN A 76 -6.48 -12.36 10.11
N PHE A 77 -6.82 -11.19 10.65
CA PHE A 77 -8.02 -10.99 11.45
C PHE A 77 -9.19 -10.43 10.61
N ALA A 78 -8.92 -9.40 9.79
CA ALA A 78 -9.95 -8.68 9.04
C ALA A 78 -10.31 -9.31 7.68
N ILE A 79 -9.50 -10.25 7.19
CA ILE A 79 -9.64 -10.90 5.89
C ILE A 79 -9.63 -12.44 6.08
N ALA A 80 -10.47 -13.15 5.34
CA ALA A 80 -10.49 -14.61 5.33
C ALA A 80 -10.91 -15.18 3.98
N PHE A 81 -10.47 -16.41 3.69
CA PHE A 81 -11.01 -17.18 2.58
C PHE A 81 -12.45 -17.62 2.85
N ASP A 82 -12.74 -18.05 4.08
CA ASP A 82 -14.03 -18.55 4.50
C ASP A 82 -14.85 -17.44 5.21
N PRO A 83 -16.09 -17.15 4.75
CA PRO A 83 -16.95 -16.16 5.39
C PRO A 83 -17.29 -16.50 6.85
N ASP A 84 -17.44 -17.77 7.20
CA ASP A 84 -17.82 -18.21 8.55
C ASP A 84 -16.65 -18.02 9.53
N ILE A 85 -15.42 -18.25 9.06
CA ILE A 85 -14.21 -17.94 9.84
C ILE A 85 -14.14 -16.44 10.15
N LEU A 86 -14.37 -15.59 9.14
CA LEU A 86 -14.37 -14.15 9.35
C LEU A 86 -15.49 -13.74 10.32
N ARG A 87 -16.71 -14.25 10.11
CA ARG A 87 -17.84 -13.96 10.99
C ARG A 87 -17.54 -14.32 12.45
N LYS A 88 -17.04 -15.53 12.70
CA LYS A 88 -16.67 -15.99 14.03
C LYS A 88 -15.63 -15.10 14.71
N ARG A 89 -14.63 -14.63 13.96
CA ARG A 89 -13.61 -13.67 14.46
C ARG A 89 -14.27 -12.39 14.95
N ILE A 90 -15.20 -11.84 14.16
CA ILE A 90 -15.92 -10.60 14.52
C ILE A 90 -16.88 -10.82 15.70
N GLU A 91 -17.57 -11.96 15.77
CA GLU A 91 -18.43 -12.32 16.90
C GLU A 91 -17.63 -12.44 18.21
N ASP A 92 -16.52 -13.17 18.19
CA ASP A 92 -15.59 -13.27 19.34
C ASP A 92 -15.05 -11.88 19.72
N PHE A 93 -14.78 -11.02 18.72
CA PHE A 93 -14.32 -9.65 18.96
C PHE A 93 -15.38 -8.75 19.63
N ARG A 94 -16.67 -9.04 19.43
CA ARG A 94 -17.78 -8.29 20.04
C ARG A 94 -18.18 -8.85 21.40
N ASN A 95 -17.78 -10.08 21.72
CA ASN A 95 -18.18 -10.76 22.94
C ASN A 95 -17.35 -10.31 24.15
N PHE A 96 -17.95 -9.54 25.07
CA PHE A 96 -17.31 -9.10 26.32
C PHE A 96 -17.17 -10.18 27.38
N ASN A 97 -17.76 -11.36 27.19
CA ASN A 97 -17.47 -12.50 28.06
C ASN A 97 -16.04 -13.04 27.83
N ILE A 98 -15.39 -12.62 26.72
CA ILE A 98 -13.99 -12.92 26.43
C ILE A 98 -13.15 -11.70 26.82
N ASN A 99 -12.08 -11.92 27.57
CA ASN A 99 -11.16 -10.86 27.95
C ASN A 99 -10.38 -10.34 26.72
N ASP A 100 -10.09 -9.03 26.70
CA ASP A 100 -9.32 -8.35 25.65
C ASP A 100 -7.95 -9.02 25.41
N ASP A 101 -7.24 -9.45 26.45
CA ASP A 101 -5.93 -10.10 26.34
C ASP A 101 -6.01 -11.47 25.66
N VAL A 102 -7.10 -12.20 25.91
CA VAL A 102 -7.37 -13.50 25.26
C VAL A 102 -7.61 -13.30 23.78
N ILE A 103 -8.32 -12.23 23.42
CA ILE A 103 -8.62 -11.87 22.03
C ILE A 103 -7.37 -11.40 21.30
N ALA A 104 -6.56 -10.55 21.95
CA ALA A 104 -5.27 -10.09 21.45
C ALA A 104 -4.37 -11.28 21.10
N LYS A 105 -4.24 -12.23 22.03
CA LYS A 105 -3.42 -13.42 21.85
C LYS A 105 -3.98 -14.39 20.81
N LYS A 106 -5.30 -14.63 20.82
CA LYS A 106 -5.96 -15.59 19.91
C LYS A 106 -5.83 -15.18 18.44
N TYR A 107 -5.89 -13.88 18.15
CA TYR A 107 -5.86 -13.36 16.79
C TYR A 107 -4.56 -12.64 16.43
N GLU A 108 -3.57 -12.69 17.33
CA GLU A 108 -2.26 -12.06 17.15
C GLU A 108 -2.37 -10.57 16.78
N ILE A 109 -3.35 -9.89 17.38
CA ILE A 109 -3.59 -8.45 17.18
C ILE A 109 -3.00 -7.67 18.35
N ASN A 110 -2.38 -6.54 18.04
CA ASN A 110 -1.71 -5.69 19.03
C ASN A 110 -2.27 -4.26 18.97
N ASP A 111 -2.24 -3.60 20.12
CA ASP A 111 -2.49 -2.17 20.20
C ASP A 111 -1.46 -1.38 19.39
N THR A 112 -1.90 -0.27 18.78
CA THR A 112 -1.03 0.73 18.19
C THR A 112 -1.19 2.06 18.92
N HIS A 113 -0.48 3.10 18.50
CA HIS A 113 -0.69 4.45 19.04
C HIS A 113 -2.11 4.96 18.76
N ALA A 114 -2.63 4.70 17.55
CA ALA A 114 -3.93 5.20 17.09
C ALA A 114 -5.09 4.22 17.34
N TRP A 115 -4.81 2.93 17.51
CA TRP A 115 -5.83 1.90 17.62
C TRP A 115 -5.66 1.09 18.89
N LYS A 116 -6.74 0.95 19.66
CA LYS A 116 -6.76 0.18 20.91
C LYS A 116 -7.81 -0.92 20.84
N ILE A 117 -7.44 -2.14 21.20
CA ILE A 117 -8.29 -3.33 21.18
C ILE A 117 -9.54 -3.05 22.01
N LYS A 118 -9.37 -2.61 23.26
CA LYS A 118 -10.46 -2.32 24.19
C LYS A 118 -11.51 -1.37 23.60
N ASN A 119 -11.06 -0.21 23.10
CA ASN A 119 -11.94 0.81 22.54
C ASN A 119 -12.67 0.30 21.29
N SER A 120 -11.97 -0.47 20.46
CA SER A 120 -12.50 -0.98 19.20
C SER A 120 -13.52 -2.10 19.42
N ARG A 121 -13.26 -2.98 20.40
CA ARG A 121 -14.22 -3.99 20.87
C ARG A 121 -15.48 -3.31 21.42
N GLN A 122 -15.30 -2.31 22.28
CA GLN A 122 -16.40 -1.50 22.83
C GLN A 122 -17.28 -0.89 21.74
N SER A 123 -16.65 -0.21 20.78
CA SER A 123 -17.35 0.44 19.67
C SER A 123 -18.06 -0.56 18.77
N LEU A 124 -17.43 -1.70 18.44
CA LEU A 124 -18.03 -2.70 17.55
C LEU A 124 -19.14 -3.52 18.21
N ALA A 125 -19.03 -3.83 19.50
CA ALA A 125 -20.08 -4.53 20.22
C ALA A 125 -21.37 -3.70 20.28
N ASN A 126 -21.23 -2.39 20.49
CA ASN A 126 -22.34 -1.43 20.55
C ASN A 126 -22.93 -1.08 19.17
N ASN A 127 -22.36 -1.57 18.07
CA ASN A 127 -22.88 -1.34 16.73
C ASN A 127 -23.95 -2.40 16.38
N PRO A 128 -25.24 -2.05 16.29
CA PRO A 128 -26.29 -3.00 15.91
C PRO A 128 -26.23 -3.38 14.43
N GLU A 129 -25.60 -2.57 13.58
CA GLU A 129 -25.49 -2.77 12.14
C GLU A 129 -24.18 -3.44 11.72
N TRP A 130 -23.46 -4.04 12.67
CA TRP A 130 -22.15 -4.68 12.45
C TRP A 130 -22.13 -5.68 11.27
N GLU A 131 -23.25 -6.35 10.98
CA GLU A 131 -23.33 -7.30 9.86
C GLU A 131 -23.24 -6.64 8.48
N LYS A 132 -23.54 -5.34 8.36
CA LYS A 132 -23.52 -4.63 7.08
C LYS A 132 -22.10 -4.43 6.51
N TYR A 133 -21.08 -4.62 7.34
CA TYR A 133 -19.69 -4.37 6.97
C TYR A 133 -18.97 -5.61 6.43
N PHE A 134 -19.62 -6.78 6.41
CA PHE A 134 -19.12 -7.94 5.69
C PHE A 134 -19.24 -7.71 4.18
N THR A 135 -18.11 -7.81 3.49
CA THR A 135 -18.01 -7.64 2.05
C THR A 135 -16.83 -8.45 1.52
N TYR A 136 -16.37 -8.12 0.31
CA TYR A 136 -15.22 -8.72 -0.32
C TYR A 136 -14.20 -7.66 -0.72
N CYS A 137 -12.93 -8.05 -0.70
CA CYS A 137 -11.85 -7.30 -1.35
C CYS A 137 -11.05 -8.22 -2.26
N LEU A 138 -10.32 -7.61 -3.19
CA LEU A 138 -9.25 -8.24 -3.94
C LEU A 138 -7.95 -8.06 -3.15
N TYR A 139 -7.51 -9.15 -2.52
CA TYR A 139 -6.26 -9.15 -1.76
C TYR A 139 -5.05 -9.07 -2.70
N ARG A 140 -5.10 -9.82 -3.80
CA ARG A 140 -4.12 -9.84 -4.91
C ARG A 140 -4.89 -9.94 -6.23
N PRO A 141 -4.24 -9.85 -7.41
CA PRO A 141 -4.94 -9.92 -8.68
C PRO A 141 -5.71 -11.23 -8.75
N PHE A 142 -7.02 -11.14 -8.99
CA PHE A 142 -7.93 -12.28 -9.08
C PHE A 142 -8.10 -13.11 -7.79
N ASP A 143 -7.58 -12.63 -6.65
CA ASP A 143 -7.73 -13.26 -5.33
C ASP A 143 -8.79 -12.51 -4.51
N ARG A 144 -10.05 -12.95 -4.66
CA ARG A 144 -11.19 -12.39 -3.93
C ARG A 144 -11.34 -13.06 -2.57
N ARG A 145 -11.29 -12.26 -1.51
CA ARG A 145 -11.41 -12.73 -0.12
C ARG A 145 -12.55 -12.04 0.61
N ASN A 146 -13.09 -12.73 1.62
CA ASN A 146 -14.05 -12.13 2.56
C ASN A 146 -13.32 -11.10 3.42
N TYR A 147 -13.96 -9.97 3.66
CA TYR A 147 -13.36 -8.82 4.30
C TYR A 147 -14.39 -8.06 5.14
N TYR A 148 -13.95 -7.55 6.29
CA TYR A 148 -14.78 -6.74 7.17
C TYR A 148 -14.37 -5.26 7.10
N HIS A 149 -15.17 -4.44 6.43
CA HIS A 149 -14.86 -3.05 6.08
C HIS A 149 -15.40 -2.05 7.11
N HIS A 150 -14.67 -1.85 8.21
CA HIS A 150 -15.11 -0.94 9.28
C HIS A 150 -13.93 -0.24 9.97
N ASP A 151 -14.07 1.06 10.26
CA ASP A 151 -13.01 1.90 10.86
C ASP A 151 -12.49 1.37 12.21
N ASN A 152 -13.36 0.77 13.04
CA ASN A 152 -12.96 0.09 14.28
C ASN A 152 -12.02 -1.12 14.07
N LEU A 153 -11.92 -1.68 12.86
CA LEU A 153 -11.13 -2.88 12.58
C LEU A 153 -10.01 -2.63 11.58
N VAL A 154 -10.22 -1.69 10.65
CA VAL A 154 -9.37 -1.46 9.50
C VAL A 154 -8.66 -0.14 9.72
N GLU A 155 -7.32 -0.16 9.71
CA GLU A 155 -6.54 1.06 9.96
C GLU A 155 -6.82 2.17 8.92
N ARG A 156 -6.92 1.80 7.64
CA ARG A 156 -7.18 2.74 6.55
C ARG A 156 -8.18 2.10 5.58
N PRO A 157 -9.49 2.26 5.82
CA PRO A 157 -10.52 1.70 4.95
C PRO A 157 -10.67 2.49 3.65
N ARG A 158 -10.21 3.75 3.62
CA ARG A 158 -10.24 4.59 2.42
C ARG A 158 -11.65 4.85 1.90
N ASN A 159 -12.57 5.09 2.83
CA ASN A 159 -13.99 5.34 2.55
C ASN A 159 -14.19 6.46 1.52
N GLU A 160 -13.28 7.44 1.44
CA GLU A 160 -13.27 8.50 0.44
C GLU A 160 -13.26 7.98 -1.01
N VAL A 161 -12.62 6.85 -1.28
CA VAL A 161 -12.60 6.16 -2.58
C VAL A 161 -13.47 4.90 -2.55
N MET A 162 -13.30 4.03 -1.55
CA MET A 162 -13.89 2.69 -1.53
C MET A 162 -15.42 2.70 -1.48
N ARG A 163 -16.05 3.74 -0.93
CA ARG A 163 -17.52 3.89 -0.98
C ARG A 163 -18.08 3.87 -2.40
N HIS A 164 -17.31 4.37 -3.38
CA HIS A 164 -17.73 4.42 -4.76
C HIS A 164 -17.72 3.04 -5.41
N LEU A 165 -16.86 2.12 -4.96
CA LEU A 165 -16.83 0.73 -5.37
C LEU A 165 -17.86 -0.13 -4.61
N LEU A 166 -18.07 0.15 -3.31
CA LEU A 166 -19.12 -0.51 -2.51
C LEU A 166 -20.53 -0.29 -3.05
N ALA A 167 -20.78 0.83 -3.73
CA ALA A 167 -22.06 1.11 -4.38
C ALA A 167 -22.37 0.15 -5.57
N GLY A 168 -21.41 -0.66 -6.01
CA GLY A 168 -21.62 -1.79 -6.92
C GLY A 168 -21.61 -1.47 -8.42
N ASN A 169 -21.58 -0.19 -8.81
CA ASN A 169 -21.65 0.23 -10.22
C ASN A 169 -20.52 1.21 -10.58
N ASN A 170 -19.28 0.88 -10.23
CA ASN A 170 -18.13 1.71 -10.55
C ASN A 170 -16.89 0.87 -10.87
N ILE A 171 -15.95 1.48 -11.60
CA ILE A 171 -14.67 0.89 -11.99
C ILE A 171 -13.57 1.84 -11.52
N ALA A 172 -12.48 1.28 -11.02
CA ALA A 172 -11.27 1.99 -10.65
C ALA A 172 -10.08 1.46 -11.45
N ILE A 173 -9.09 2.32 -11.65
CA ILE A 173 -7.78 1.95 -12.17
C ILE A 173 -6.81 1.96 -11.00
N TYR A 174 -6.17 0.82 -10.74
CA TYR A 174 -5.06 0.71 -9.81
C TYR A 174 -3.75 0.95 -10.56
N THR A 175 -2.87 1.76 -9.99
CA THR A 175 -1.52 2.00 -10.52
C THR A 175 -0.53 2.05 -9.37
N CYS A 176 0.65 1.47 -9.56
CA CYS A 176 1.74 1.65 -8.62
C CYS A 176 2.46 2.99 -8.86
N ARG A 177 2.60 3.80 -7.80
CA ARG A 177 3.47 4.99 -7.81
C ARG A 177 4.96 4.61 -7.88
N GLN A 178 5.31 3.46 -7.31
CA GLN A 178 6.65 2.92 -7.26
C GLN A 178 6.58 1.43 -7.55
N ILE A 179 7.56 0.92 -8.29
CA ILE A 179 7.66 -0.49 -8.66
C ILE A 179 9.08 -0.97 -8.39
N ILE A 180 9.23 -2.27 -8.15
CA ILE A 180 10.52 -2.95 -8.11
C ILE A 180 10.60 -3.80 -9.38
N SER A 181 10.78 -3.12 -10.51
CA SER A 181 11.01 -3.72 -11.83
C SER A 181 11.71 -2.74 -12.76
N ASP A 182 12.35 -3.26 -13.80
CA ASP A 182 13.10 -2.46 -14.77
C ASP A 182 12.20 -1.52 -15.61
N SER A 183 10.93 -1.88 -15.78
CA SER A 183 9.95 -1.09 -16.52
C SER A 183 8.63 -0.96 -15.76
N TRP A 184 7.91 0.13 -16.03
CA TRP A 184 6.57 0.34 -15.49
C TRP A 184 5.55 -0.57 -16.18
N GLN A 185 4.90 -1.40 -15.37
CA GLN A 185 4.00 -2.47 -15.84
C GLN A 185 2.80 -2.72 -14.91
N HIS A 186 2.77 -2.11 -13.72
CA HIS A 186 1.79 -2.41 -12.70
C HIS A 186 0.59 -1.47 -12.79
N SER A 187 -0.37 -1.84 -13.64
CA SER A 187 -1.70 -1.25 -13.66
C SER A 187 -2.77 -2.31 -13.93
N LEU A 188 -3.90 -2.18 -13.24
CA LEU A 188 -5.02 -3.11 -13.38
C LEU A 188 -6.34 -2.41 -13.08
N VAL A 189 -7.39 -2.79 -13.81
CA VAL A 189 -8.75 -2.29 -13.58
C VAL A 189 -9.49 -3.19 -12.60
N THR A 190 -10.38 -2.60 -11.80
CA THR A 190 -11.17 -3.32 -10.81
C THR A 190 -12.54 -2.67 -10.62
N ASN A 191 -13.55 -3.46 -10.31
CA ASN A 191 -14.85 -3.01 -9.80
C ASN A 191 -15.08 -3.41 -8.33
N ASN A 192 -14.02 -3.88 -7.65
CA ASN A 192 -14.03 -4.30 -6.26
C ASN A 192 -13.01 -3.52 -5.44
N LEU A 193 -13.21 -3.52 -4.12
CA LEU A 193 -12.28 -3.00 -3.13
C LEU A 193 -10.93 -3.71 -3.27
N THR A 194 -9.83 -2.99 -3.16
CA THR A 194 -8.48 -3.55 -3.32
C THR A 194 -7.64 -3.33 -2.08
N ASP A 195 -6.83 -4.32 -1.74
CA ASP A 195 -5.70 -4.18 -0.81
C ASP A 195 -4.67 -3.16 -1.34
N ASP A 196 -3.88 -2.55 -0.45
CA ASP A 196 -2.83 -1.61 -0.85
C ASP A 196 -1.66 -2.29 -1.60
N CYS A 197 -1.51 -3.60 -1.44
CA CYS A 197 -0.54 -4.42 -2.15
C CYS A 197 -1.20 -5.24 -3.28
N TYR A 198 -2.30 -4.74 -3.86
CA TYR A 198 -3.09 -5.49 -4.85
C TYR A 198 -2.30 -5.96 -6.07
N VAL A 199 -1.42 -5.14 -6.65
CA VAL A 199 -0.66 -5.50 -7.88
C VAL A 199 0.84 -5.65 -7.68
N SER A 200 1.36 -5.45 -6.46
CA SER A 200 2.79 -5.60 -6.16
C SER A 200 3.00 -6.69 -5.13
N ASN A 201 3.94 -7.60 -5.39
CA ASN A 201 4.33 -8.65 -4.45
C ASN A 201 5.39 -8.20 -3.45
N ASN A 202 6.06 -7.08 -3.71
CA ASN A 202 7.15 -6.57 -2.87
C ASN A 202 6.82 -5.16 -2.40
N ASN A 203 6.84 -4.97 -1.08
CA ASN A 203 7.08 -3.66 -0.46
C ASN A 203 8.60 -3.51 -0.31
N ARG A 204 9.13 -2.28 -0.41
CA ARG A 204 10.57 -2.06 -0.19
C ARG A 204 10.97 -2.61 1.19
N GLN A 205 11.95 -3.51 1.21
CA GLN A 205 12.78 -3.76 2.39
C GLN A 205 13.71 -2.56 2.61
#